data_AF-A0A318Y1R8-F1
#
_entry.id   AF-A0A318Y1R8-F1
#
_cell.length_a   1.000
_cell.length_b   1.000
_cell.length_c   1.000
_cell.angle_alpha   90.00
_cell.angle_beta   90.00
_cell.angle_gamma   90.00
#
_symmetry.space_group_name_H-M   'P 1'
#
loop_
_entity.id
_entity.type
_entity.pdbx_description
1 polymer ?
#
loop_
_entity_poly.entity_id
_entity_poly.type
_entity_poly.pdbx_seq_one_letter_code
_entity_poly.pdbx_strand_id
1 'polypeptide(L)'
;MSPTTENKRCQAYEHVSAAHGASQSTVPHHEETTSQASESQSPAKIIAQYLLNEVPEFQRLSELRHKGWENPAGDRFFEQQRQTADNADKKTAKHFFRMMKEIGDDMQQLTDVFRIHSPYLDKQRILDMCMAPGGFLGTALRVNPKARAIGFSLPRCEGGHNVLLPKHPNISVKFIDITLLAADMGLLEIPNDHPDTGKFLPRQFEPGQAFDLVICDGQVLRNHDRATYREHREASRLTLTQLSLGLEHVKLGGTMIVLLHKVESPHTVQLLYIFTTFASVQLYKHPRFHAKRSSFYMLATNIRNDCPDAAVAIQGWKRMWEIATFGTDDMYSQALQHNVPDIDLVLKNFGSRLAVLGKHIWGIQADALARAPFLK
;
A
#
# COMPACT_ATOMS: atom_id res chain seq x y z
N MET A 1 -6.34 16.76 -19.71
CA MET A 1 -6.22 15.95 -20.93
C MET A 1 -7.60 15.46 -21.36
N SER A 2 -7.83 15.36 -22.67
CA SER A 2 -9.10 14.97 -23.29
C SER A 2 -9.28 13.44 -23.26
N PRO A 3 -10.51 12.89 -23.31
CA PRO A 3 -10.78 11.44 -23.37
C PRO A 3 -10.03 10.72 -24.51
N THR A 4 -9.54 11.48 -25.49
CA THR A 4 -8.76 11.01 -26.63
C THR A 4 -7.39 10.44 -26.29
N THR A 5 -6.73 10.83 -25.19
CA THR A 5 -5.40 10.30 -24.85
C THR A 5 -5.47 8.91 -24.19
N GLU A 6 -6.50 8.67 -23.38
CA GLU A 6 -6.77 7.35 -22.79
C GLU A 6 -7.28 6.36 -23.86
N ASN A 7 -8.18 6.81 -24.76
CA ASN A 7 -8.66 5.99 -25.88
C ASN A 7 -7.54 5.61 -26.86
N LYS A 8 -6.60 6.51 -27.16
CA LYS A 8 -5.46 6.20 -28.04
C LYS A 8 -4.53 5.14 -27.45
N ARG A 9 -4.41 5.07 -26.12
CA ARG A 9 -3.63 4.04 -25.44
C ARG A 9 -4.39 2.71 -25.42
N CYS A 10 -5.71 2.71 -25.22
CA CYS A 10 -6.55 1.50 -25.34
C CYS A 10 -6.45 0.85 -26.73
N GLN A 11 -6.44 1.67 -27.79
CA GLN A 11 -6.31 1.19 -29.18
C GLN A 11 -4.92 0.59 -29.50
N ALA A 12 -3.86 0.98 -28.78
CA ALA A 12 -2.52 0.43 -28.99
C ALA A 12 -2.34 -0.98 -28.40
N TYR A 13 -3.16 -1.37 -27.42
CA TYR A 13 -3.10 -2.70 -26.78
C TYR A 13 -3.98 -3.75 -27.46
N GLU A 14 -4.96 -3.36 -28.28
CA GLU A 14 -5.84 -4.30 -28.99
C GLU A 14 -5.15 -5.07 -30.15
N HIS A 15 -3.92 -4.70 -30.52
CA HIS A 15 -3.21 -5.29 -31.66
C HIS A 15 -2.23 -6.43 -31.35
N VAL A 16 -2.11 -6.89 -30.09
CA VAL A 16 -1.21 -8.00 -29.73
C VAL A 16 -1.90 -8.96 -28.77
N SER A 17 -2.76 -9.84 -29.28
CA SER A 17 -3.02 -11.17 -28.71
C SER A 17 -3.91 -12.02 -29.61
N ALA A 18 -3.29 -12.92 -30.37
CA ALA A 18 -3.95 -14.10 -30.91
C ALA A 18 -2.88 -15.17 -31.18
N ALA A 19 -2.83 -16.22 -30.36
CA ALA A 19 -2.71 -17.62 -30.78
C ALA A 19 -2.41 -18.60 -29.62
N HIS A 20 -3.33 -19.57 -29.46
CA HIS A 20 -3.14 -21.02 -29.20
C HIS A 20 -2.35 -21.49 -27.95
N GLY A 21 -2.67 -22.57 -27.24
CA GLY A 21 -3.65 -23.66 -27.41
C GLY A 21 -3.41 -24.67 -26.27
N ALA A 22 -4.44 -25.44 -25.91
CA ALA A 22 -4.47 -26.33 -24.76
C ALA A 22 -3.64 -27.62 -24.92
N SER A 23 -3.11 -28.15 -23.81
CA SER A 23 -3.02 -29.61 -23.59
C SER A 23 -2.86 -29.96 -22.10
N GLN A 24 -3.61 -30.98 -21.66
CA GLN A 24 -3.59 -31.59 -20.33
C GLN A 24 -2.51 -32.67 -20.24
N SER A 25 -1.89 -32.85 -19.07
CA SER A 25 -1.30 -34.14 -18.63
C SER A 25 -1.07 -34.17 -17.12
N THR A 26 -1.26 -35.37 -16.56
CA THR A 26 -1.39 -35.76 -15.15
C THR A 26 -0.07 -36.05 -14.41
N VAL A 27 -0.16 -35.97 -13.07
CA VAL A 27 0.82 -36.13 -11.96
C VAL A 27 1.61 -37.48 -11.95
N PRO A 28 2.72 -37.61 -11.18
CA PRO A 28 2.58 -38.21 -9.84
C PRO A 28 3.50 -37.66 -8.72
N HIS A 29 3.07 -38.00 -7.50
CA HIS A 29 3.64 -37.76 -6.16
C HIS A 29 5.12 -38.09 -5.98
N HIS A 30 5.80 -37.35 -5.09
CA HIS A 30 6.90 -37.88 -4.28
C HIS A 30 6.92 -37.29 -2.87
N GLU A 31 7.35 -38.15 -1.95
CA GLU A 31 7.12 -38.18 -0.51
C GLU A 31 7.94 -37.15 0.30
N GLU A 32 7.34 -36.77 1.43
CA GLU A 32 7.91 -35.96 2.50
C GLU A 32 9.02 -36.72 3.24
N THR A 33 10.21 -36.12 3.30
CA THR A 33 11.23 -36.50 4.30
C THR A 33 11.31 -35.39 5.33
N THR A 34 10.60 -35.58 6.44
CA THR A 34 10.63 -34.77 7.66
C THR A 34 12.04 -34.71 8.25
N SER A 35 12.69 -33.56 8.12
CA SER A 35 13.86 -33.18 8.92
C SER A 35 13.39 -32.30 10.08
N GLN A 36 13.62 -32.77 11.31
CA GLN A 36 13.32 -32.06 12.54
C GLN A 36 14.12 -30.75 12.62
N ALA A 37 13.49 -29.63 12.27
CA ALA A 37 13.99 -28.29 12.56
C ALA A 37 13.45 -27.86 13.93
N SER A 38 14.34 -27.40 14.81
CA SER A 38 14.01 -26.74 16.08
C SER A 38 12.86 -25.73 15.89
N GLU A 39 11.82 -25.81 16.72
CA GLU A 39 10.67 -24.88 16.71
C GLU A 39 11.11 -23.45 17.06
N SER A 40 11.74 -22.75 16.13
CA SER A 40 11.86 -21.31 16.19
C SER A 40 10.45 -20.72 16.10
N GLN A 41 10.00 -20.01 17.15
CA GLN A 41 8.70 -19.36 17.13
C GLN A 41 8.67 -18.35 16.00
N SER A 42 7.60 -18.34 15.20
CA SER A 42 7.51 -17.40 14.09
C SER A 42 7.46 -15.94 14.60
N PRO A 43 8.08 -14.97 13.90
CA PRO A 43 8.03 -13.54 14.22
C PRO A 43 6.64 -13.01 14.62
N ALA A 44 5.61 -13.47 13.90
CA ALA A 44 4.24 -13.09 14.14
C ALA A 44 3.73 -13.57 15.50
N LYS A 45 4.12 -14.78 15.95
CA LYS A 45 3.75 -15.32 17.27
C LYS A 45 4.41 -14.53 18.38
N ILE A 46 5.69 -14.18 18.25
CA ILE A 46 6.45 -13.42 19.26
C ILE A 46 5.83 -12.03 19.45
N ILE A 47 5.59 -11.29 18.36
CA ILE A 47 4.93 -9.98 18.40
C ILE A 47 3.53 -10.08 19.01
N ALA A 48 2.73 -11.06 18.56
CA ALA A 48 1.39 -11.24 19.08
C ALA A 48 1.41 -11.53 20.60
N GLN A 49 2.30 -12.40 21.07
CA GLN A 49 2.42 -12.72 22.49
C GLN A 49 2.81 -11.51 23.32
N TYR A 50 3.78 -10.72 22.86
CA TYR A 50 4.14 -9.45 23.50
C TYR A 50 2.91 -8.53 23.62
N LEU A 51 2.20 -8.30 22.52
CA LEU A 51 1.05 -7.39 22.50
C LEU A 51 -0.15 -7.92 23.32
N LEU A 52 -0.35 -9.24 23.39
CA LEU A 52 -1.38 -9.84 24.25
C LEU A 52 -1.13 -9.59 25.73
N ASN A 53 0.14 -9.55 26.15
CA ASN A 53 0.53 -9.29 27.52
C ASN A 53 0.45 -7.79 27.86
N GLU A 54 0.81 -6.93 26.92
CA GLU A 54 1.03 -5.49 27.18
C GLU A 54 -0.16 -4.60 26.79
N VAL A 55 -1.06 -5.06 25.90
CA VAL A 55 -2.07 -4.19 25.28
C VAL A 55 -3.49 -4.80 25.37
N PRO A 56 -4.32 -4.35 26.33
CA PRO A 56 -5.69 -4.83 26.50
C PRO A 56 -6.57 -4.67 25.26
N GLU A 57 -6.40 -3.59 24.48
CA GLU A 57 -7.13 -3.39 23.23
C GLU A 57 -6.78 -4.45 22.17
N PHE A 58 -5.52 -4.89 22.12
CA PHE A 58 -5.07 -5.94 21.22
C PHE A 58 -5.57 -7.32 21.67
N GLN A 59 -5.58 -7.59 22.98
CA GLN A 59 -6.19 -8.80 23.54
C GLN A 59 -7.66 -8.90 23.14
N ARG A 60 -8.45 -7.85 23.40
CA ARG A 60 -9.86 -7.80 23.03
C ARG A 60 -10.07 -7.96 21.52
N LEU A 61 -9.24 -7.31 20.70
CA LEU A 61 -9.32 -7.45 19.25
C LEU A 61 -9.03 -8.89 18.81
N SER A 62 -8.04 -9.54 19.42
CA SER A 62 -7.65 -10.91 19.08
C SER A 62 -8.78 -11.89 19.36
N GLU A 63 -9.45 -11.77 20.51
CA GLU A 63 -10.64 -12.56 20.84
C GLU A 63 -11.78 -12.36 19.84
N LEU A 64 -12.07 -11.11 19.46
CA LEU A 64 -13.13 -10.79 18.50
C LEU A 64 -12.82 -11.29 17.09
N ARG A 65 -11.55 -11.22 16.67
CA ARG A 65 -11.12 -11.77 15.38
C ARG A 65 -11.25 -13.29 15.36
N HIS A 66 -10.85 -13.95 16.44
CA HIS A 66 -10.99 -15.40 16.57
C HIS A 66 -12.46 -15.84 16.45
N LYS A 67 -13.37 -15.22 17.23
CA LYS A 67 -14.82 -15.45 17.11
C LYS A 67 -15.35 -15.19 15.70
N GLY A 68 -14.81 -14.17 15.02
CA GLY A 68 -15.21 -13.82 13.67
C GLY A 68 -14.77 -14.84 12.62
N TRP A 69 -13.56 -15.39 12.76
CA TRP A 69 -13.02 -16.43 11.87
C TRP A 69 -13.73 -17.77 12.05
N GLU A 70 -14.21 -18.07 13.25
CA GLU A 70 -14.99 -19.28 13.51
C GLU A 70 -16.45 -19.16 13.05
N ASN A 71 -16.89 -17.98 12.60
CA ASN A 71 -18.24 -17.77 12.09
C ASN A 71 -18.26 -17.60 10.55
N PRO A 72 -18.79 -18.57 9.79
CA PRO A 72 -18.94 -18.47 8.33
C PRO A 72 -19.74 -17.25 7.84
N ALA A 73 -20.58 -16.66 8.69
CA ALA A 73 -21.27 -15.41 8.37
C ALA A 73 -20.29 -14.22 8.25
N GLY A 74 -19.18 -14.23 8.98
CA GLY A 74 -18.10 -13.26 8.87
C GLY A 74 -17.41 -13.35 7.51
N ASP A 75 -17.12 -14.56 7.04
CA ASP A 75 -16.53 -14.78 5.71
C ASP A 75 -17.45 -14.27 4.61
N ARG A 76 -18.73 -14.65 4.64
CA ARG A 76 -19.74 -14.15 3.69
C ARG A 76 -19.85 -12.63 3.70
N PHE A 77 -19.84 -12.02 4.88
CA PHE A 77 -19.90 -10.56 5.01
C PHE A 77 -18.72 -9.88 4.32
N PHE A 78 -17.50 -10.38 4.53
CA PHE A 78 -16.31 -9.80 3.92
C PHE A 78 -16.19 -10.14 2.43
N GLU A 79 -16.68 -11.29 1.99
CA GLU A 79 -16.81 -11.71 0.58
C GLU A 79 -17.68 -10.72 -0.20
N GLN A 80 -18.89 -10.42 0.28
CA GLN A 80 -19.82 -9.48 -0.35
C GLN A 80 -19.21 -8.07 -0.47
N GLN A 81 -18.50 -7.62 0.56
CA GLN A 81 -17.80 -6.33 0.52
C GLN A 81 -16.68 -6.32 -0.53
N ARG A 82 -15.93 -7.42 -0.69
CA ARG A 82 -14.90 -7.54 -1.74
C ARG A 82 -15.56 -7.48 -3.12
N GLN A 83 -16.58 -8.29 -3.36
CA GLN A 83 -17.33 -8.30 -4.62
C GLN A 83 -17.89 -6.93 -5.00
N THR A 84 -18.41 -6.17 -4.02
CA THR A 84 -18.91 -4.80 -4.26
C THR A 84 -17.79 -3.83 -4.63
N ALA A 85 -16.63 -3.95 -4.00
CA ALA A 85 -15.47 -3.11 -4.30
C ALA A 85 -14.86 -3.43 -5.67
N ASP A 86 -14.71 -4.72 -5.97
CA ASP A 86 -14.12 -5.20 -7.22
C ASP A 86 -15.03 -4.90 -8.44
N ASN A 87 -16.36 -4.87 -8.25
CA ASN A 87 -17.35 -4.61 -9.31
C ASN A 87 -18.05 -3.25 -9.17
N ALA A 88 -17.31 -2.22 -8.75
CA ALA A 88 -17.87 -0.91 -8.46
C ALA A 88 -18.51 -0.24 -9.70
N ASP A 89 -19.83 -0.09 -9.69
CA ASP A 89 -20.56 0.73 -10.67
C ASP A 89 -20.35 2.24 -10.44
N LYS A 90 -20.99 3.08 -11.28
CA LYS A 90 -20.90 4.54 -11.15
C LYS A 90 -21.38 5.06 -9.78
N LYS A 91 -22.35 4.41 -9.15
CA LYS A 91 -22.90 4.81 -7.85
C LYS A 91 -21.93 4.44 -6.73
N THR A 92 -21.38 3.24 -6.77
CA THR A 92 -20.36 2.72 -5.85
C THR A 92 -19.07 3.53 -5.93
N ALA A 93 -18.61 3.89 -7.14
CA ALA A 93 -17.46 4.78 -7.31
C ALA A 93 -17.68 6.16 -6.67
N LYS A 94 -18.88 6.77 -6.85
CA LYS A 94 -19.24 8.03 -6.18
C LYS A 94 -19.30 7.88 -4.66
N HIS A 95 -19.77 6.73 -4.17
CA HIS A 95 -19.78 6.43 -2.74
C HIS A 95 -18.35 6.34 -2.18
N PHE A 96 -17.45 5.60 -2.83
CA PHE A 96 -16.04 5.52 -2.42
C PHE A 96 -15.34 6.87 -2.46
N PHE A 97 -15.57 7.68 -3.51
CA PHE A 97 -15.02 9.03 -3.57
C PHE A 97 -15.47 9.90 -2.39
N ARG A 98 -16.75 9.85 -2.02
CA ARG A 98 -17.27 10.57 -0.85
C ARG A 98 -16.69 10.03 0.45
N MET A 99 -16.64 8.71 0.59
CA MET A 99 -16.06 8.04 1.74
C MET A 99 -14.61 8.47 1.97
N MET A 100 -13.78 8.42 0.92
CA MET A 100 -12.37 8.85 1.01
C MET A 100 -12.23 10.32 1.37
N LYS A 101 -13.11 11.20 0.86
CA LYS A 101 -13.13 12.61 1.28
C LYS A 101 -13.48 12.77 2.75
N GLU A 102 -14.52 12.08 3.23
CA GLU A 102 -14.89 12.10 4.66
C GLU A 102 -13.72 11.59 5.52
N ILE A 103 -13.07 10.49 5.11
CA ILE A 103 -11.88 9.99 5.80
C ILE A 103 -10.77 11.03 5.81
N GLY A 104 -10.47 11.65 4.68
CA GLY A 104 -9.45 12.68 4.56
C GLY A 104 -9.76 13.91 5.41
N ASP A 105 -11.01 14.37 5.40
CA ASP A 105 -11.45 15.55 6.14
C ASP A 105 -11.36 15.32 7.66
N ASP A 106 -11.81 14.16 8.15
CA ASP A 106 -11.71 13.78 9.57
C ASP A 106 -10.24 13.56 9.98
N MET A 107 -9.44 12.92 9.12
CA MET A 107 -8.00 12.74 9.35
C MET A 107 -7.29 14.09 9.45
N GLN A 108 -7.58 15.02 8.52
CA GLN A 108 -7.05 16.37 8.55
C GLN A 108 -7.45 17.11 9.82
N GLN A 109 -8.72 17.05 10.22
CA GLN A 109 -9.20 17.76 11.40
C GLN A 109 -8.50 17.30 12.68
N LEU A 110 -8.20 16.01 12.80
CA LEU A 110 -7.58 15.45 14.00
C LEU A 110 -6.06 15.57 14.03
N THR A 111 -5.40 15.65 12.88
CA THR A 111 -3.93 15.48 12.78
C THR A 111 -3.20 16.58 12.04
N ASP A 112 -3.92 17.45 11.32
CA ASP A 112 -3.38 18.46 10.40
C ASP A 112 -2.46 17.90 9.29
N VAL A 113 -2.49 16.58 9.05
CA VAL A 113 -1.50 15.87 8.22
C VAL A 113 -1.44 16.31 6.75
N PHE A 114 -2.53 16.82 6.18
CA PHE A 114 -2.53 17.29 4.81
C PHE A 114 -1.92 18.68 4.66
N ARG A 115 -1.71 19.44 5.75
CA ARG A 115 -1.21 20.81 5.67
C ARG A 115 0.27 20.83 5.30
N ILE A 116 0.60 21.61 4.27
CA ILE A 116 1.98 21.86 3.86
C ILE A 116 2.48 23.13 4.57
N HIS A 117 3.47 22.97 5.46
CA HIS A 117 4.06 24.07 6.24
C HIS A 117 5.18 24.84 5.52
N SER A 118 5.23 24.76 4.18
CA SER A 118 6.25 25.47 3.38
C SER A 118 5.95 26.97 3.28
N PRO A 119 6.94 27.86 3.51
CA PRO A 119 6.76 29.29 3.33
C PRO A 119 6.54 29.70 1.86
N TYR A 120 6.89 28.83 0.91
CA TYR A 120 6.79 29.09 -0.53
C TYR A 120 5.49 28.51 -1.11
N LEU A 121 4.37 29.20 -0.90
CA LEU A 121 3.03 28.71 -1.25
C LEU A 121 2.89 28.26 -2.71
N ASP A 122 3.46 28.98 -3.68
CA ASP A 122 3.33 28.64 -5.12
C ASP A 122 4.26 27.47 -5.55
N LYS A 123 5.13 27.01 -4.64
CA LYS A 123 6.05 25.89 -4.85
C LYS A 123 5.63 24.62 -4.12
N GLN A 124 4.45 24.61 -3.51
CA GLN A 124 3.89 23.43 -2.87
C GLN A 124 3.56 22.37 -3.93
N ARG A 125 3.96 21.11 -3.66
CA ARG A 125 3.85 19.97 -4.56
C ARG A 125 3.28 18.76 -3.81
N ILE A 126 2.28 18.12 -4.41
CA ILE A 126 1.64 16.92 -3.88
C ILE A 126 1.82 15.79 -4.90
N LEU A 127 2.14 14.59 -4.42
CA LEU A 127 2.14 13.35 -5.20
C LEU A 127 1.06 12.42 -4.63
N ASP A 128 0.22 11.88 -5.50
CA ASP A 128 -0.71 10.79 -5.16
C ASP A 128 -0.47 9.62 -6.12
N MET A 129 0.15 8.54 -5.64
CA MET A 129 0.61 7.45 -6.51
C MET A 129 -0.51 6.48 -6.91
N CYS A 130 -1.67 6.55 -6.26
CA CYS A 130 -2.83 5.70 -6.56
C CYS A 130 -4.11 6.52 -6.39
N MET A 131 -4.19 7.59 -7.17
CA MET A 131 -5.09 8.71 -6.94
C MET A 131 -6.56 8.35 -7.11
N ALA A 132 -6.95 7.59 -8.14
CA ALA A 132 -8.36 7.33 -8.43
C ALA A 132 -9.09 6.66 -7.24
N PRO A 133 -10.28 7.15 -6.83
CA PRO A 133 -11.10 8.17 -7.47
C PRO A 133 -10.75 9.65 -7.17
N GLY A 134 -9.81 9.90 -6.26
CA GLY A 134 -9.23 11.22 -5.99
C GLY A 134 -9.69 11.87 -4.69
N GLY A 135 -10.24 11.10 -3.75
CA GLY A 135 -10.78 11.63 -2.50
C GLY A 135 -9.71 12.32 -1.64
N PHE A 136 -8.61 11.62 -1.34
CA PHE A 136 -7.52 12.16 -0.53
C PHE A 136 -6.81 13.34 -1.21
N LEU A 137 -6.49 13.23 -2.51
CA LEU A 137 -5.93 14.37 -3.22
C LEU A 137 -6.87 15.58 -3.23
N GLY A 138 -8.18 15.36 -3.34
CA GLY A 138 -9.19 16.40 -3.23
C GLY A 138 -9.18 17.10 -1.87
N THR A 139 -9.07 16.35 -0.78
CA THR A 139 -8.88 16.92 0.57
C THR A 139 -7.56 17.70 0.65
N ALA A 140 -6.46 17.14 0.17
CA ALA A 140 -5.15 17.76 0.19
C ALA A 140 -5.12 19.13 -0.53
N LEU A 141 -5.74 19.21 -1.71
CA LEU A 141 -5.84 20.45 -2.49
C LEU A 141 -6.80 21.47 -1.87
N ARG A 142 -7.84 21.02 -1.16
CA ARG A 142 -8.72 21.91 -0.39
C ARG A 142 -7.97 22.57 0.76
N VAL A 143 -7.08 21.82 1.43
CA VAL A 143 -6.22 22.34 2.50
C VAL A 143 -5.11 23.24 1.95
N ASN A 144 -4.57 22.91 0.76
CA ASN A 144 -3.47 23.62 0.13
C ASN A 144 -3.87 24.14 -1.27
N PRO A 145 -4.69 25.20 -1.37
CA PRO A 145 -5.31 25.62 -2.63
C PRO A 145 -4.32 26.08 -3.71
N LYS A 146 -3.09 26.44 -3.32
CA LYS A 146 -2.02 26.88 -4.24
C LYS A 146 -1.09 25.73 -4.66
N ALA A 147 -1.23 24.55 -4.07
CA ALA A 147 -0.37 23.42 -4.39
C ALA A 147 -0.62 22.91 -5.82
N ARG A 148 0.45 22.39 -6.44
CA ARG A 148 0.35 21.61 -7.67
C ARG A 148 0.45 20.13 -7.34
N ALA A 149 -0.36 19.32 -8.01
CA ALA A 149 -0.44 17.89 -7.77
C ALA A 149 -0.09 17.09 -9.02
N ILE A 150 0.61 15.98 -8.80
CA ILE A 150 0.73 14.89 -9.76
C ILE A 150 0.00 13.68 -9.18
N GLY A 151 -0.94 13.15 -9.93
CA GLY A 151 -1.64 11.91 -9.61
C GLY A 151 -1.29 10.82 -10.59
N PHE A 152 -1.00 9.62 -10.10
CA PHE A 152 -0.93 8.41 -10.91
C PHE A 152 -2.17 7.55 -10.65
N SER A 153 -2.66 6.87 -11.67
CA SER A 153 -3.79 5.96 -11.55
C SER A 153 -3.65 4.85 -12.58
N LEU A 154 -4.03 3.64 -12.22
CA LEU A 154 -4.05 2.53 -13.18
C LEU A 154 -5.02 2.87 -14.34
N PRO A 155 -4.67 2.58 -15.60
CA PRO A 155 -5.59 2.72 -16.72
C PRO A 155 -6.86 1.89 -16.54
N ARG A 156 -8.01 2.39 -17.02
CA ARG A 156 -9.29 1.68 -16.88
C ARG A 156 -9.32 0.34 -17.61
N CYS A 157 -8.64 0.25 -18.77
CA CYS A 157 -8.50 -0.99 -19.53
C CYS A 157 -7.71 -2.07 -18.78
N GLU A 158 -6.90 -1.67 -17.78
CA GLU A 158 -6.13 -2.57 -16.92
C GLU A 158 -6.82 -2.80 -15.56
N GLY A 159 -8.10 -2.42 -15.44
CA GLY A 159 -8.88 -2.57 -14.21
C GLY A 159 -8.78 -1.38 -13.24
N GLY A 160 -8.29 -0.23 -13.71
CA GLY A 160 -8.27 1.02 -12.94
C GLY A 160 -9.65 1.68 -12.77
N HIS A 161 -9.79 2.50 -11.73
CA HIS A 161 -11.03 3.22 -11.43
C HIS A 161 -11.13 4.58 -12.15
N ASN A 162 -12.37 5.06 -12.29
CA ASN A 162 -12.61 6.41 -12.80
C ASN A 162 -12.08 7.47 -11.83
N VAL A 163 -11.40 8.48 -12.36
CA VAL A 163 -11.07 9.71 -11.61
C VAL A 163 -12.33 10.55 -11.48
N LEU A 164 -12.75 10.82 -10.24
CA LEU A 164 -13.93 11.63 -9.91
C LEU A 164 -13.55 13.02 -9.39
N LEU A 165 -12.27 13.26 -9.14
CA LEU A 165 -11.75 14.59 -8.81
C LEU A 165 -11.97 15.55 -10.00
N PRO A 166 -12.57 16.74 -9.78
CA PRO A 166 -12.77 17.71 -10.86
C PRO A 166 -11.46 18.13 -11.51
N LYS A 167 -11.52 18.40 -12.82
CA LYS A 167 -10.37 18.93 -13.56
C LYS A 167 -9.95 20.28 -12.99
N HIS A 168 -8.66 20.45 -12.77
CA HIS A 168 -8.09 21.69 -12.25
C HIS A 168 -6.70 21.91 -12.89
N PRO A 169 -6.31 23.15 -13.23
CA PRO A 169 -5.03 23.43 -13.90
C PRO A 169 -3.81 23.01 -13.08
N ASN A 170 -3.93 22.99 -11.75
CA ASN A 170 -2.85 22.58 -10.85
C ASN A 170 -2.74 21.05 -10.69
N ILE A 171 -3.56 20.25 -11.37
CA ILE A 171 -3.54 18.78 -11.25
C ILE A 171 -3.15 18.15 -12.58
N SER A 172 -2.05 17.40 -12.57
CA SER A 172 -1.65 16.54 -13.67
C SER A 172 -1.92 15.08 -13.31
N VAL A 173 -2.71 14.38 -14.11
CA VAL A 173 -3.00 12.95 -13.90
C VAL A 173 -2.33 12.14 -15.01
N LYS A 174 -1.52 11.15 -14.64
CA LYS A 174 -0.98 10.15 -15.57
C LYS A 174 -1.65 8.80 -15.31
N PHE A 175 -2.14 8.17 -16.38
CA PHE A 175 -2.71 6.83 -16.31
C PHE A 175 -1.64 5.79 -16.64
N ILE A 176 -1.04 5.20 -15.60
CA ILE A 176 0.10 4.28 -15.67
C ILE A 176 0.03 3.26 -14.53
N ASP A 177 0.52 2.05 -14.77
CA ASP A 177 0.85 1.08 -13.74
C ASP A 177 2.19 1.47 -13.10
N ILE A 178 2.16 1.92 -11.85
CA ILE A 178 3.37 2.37 -11.16
C ILE A 178 4.33 1.20 -10.88
N THR A 179 3.86 -0.04 -10.86
CA THR A 179 4.72 -1.23 -10.66
C THR A 179 5.64 -1.49 -11.85
N LEU A 180 5.44 -0.78 -12.98
CA LEU A 180 6.25 -0.85 -14.20
C LEU A 180 7.25 0.31 -14.32
N LEU A 181 7.45 1.11 -13.26
CA LEU A 181 8.40 2.24 -13.23
C LEU A 181 9.84 1.79 -12.97
N ALA A 182 10.36 0.85 -13.76
CA ALA A 182 11.70 0.30 -13.56
C ALA A 182 12.80 1.37 -13.56
N ALA A 183 12.74 2.34 -14.48
CA ALA A 183 13.73 3.40 -14.58
C ALA A 183 13.76 4.34 -13.36
N ASP A 184 12.60 4.59 -12.73
CA ASP A 184 12.51 5.35 -11.47
C ASP A 184 12.95 4.48 -10.28
N MET A 185 12.70 3.17 -10.36
CA MET A 185 13.19 2.16 -9.39
C MET A 185 14.69 1.85 -9.54
N GLY A 186 15.41 2.52 -10.46
CA GLY A 186 16.86 2.42 -10.61
C GLY A 186 17.34 1.32 -11.58
N LEU A 187 16.43 0.65 -12.28
CA LEU A 187 16.77 -0.37 -13.27
C LEU A 187 16.57 0.18 -14.68
N LEU A 188 17.69 0.40 -15.39
CA LEU A 188 17.68 0.96 -16.76
C LEU A 188 17.62 -0.12 -17.85
N GLU A 189 18.11 -1.32 -17.56
CA GLU A 189 18.13 -2.44 -18.50
C GLU A 189 17.18 -3.53 -18.03
N ILE A 190 16.21 -3.88 -18.88
CA ILE A 190 15.25 -4.94 -18.62
C ILE A 190 15.70 -6.20 -19.35
N PRO A 191 15.72 -7.38 -18.71
CA PRO A 191 16.05 -8.62 -19.39
C PRO A 191 15.16 -8.85 -20.62
N ASN A 192 15.74 -9.23 -21.76
CA ASN A 192 15.00 -9.39 -23.02
C ASN A 192 13.99 -10.54 -23.01
N ASP A 193 14.18 -11.51 -22.13
CA ASP A 193 13.35 -12.70 -21.94
C ASP A 193 12.21 -12.49 -20.93
N HIS A 194 12.14 -11.33 -20.27
CA HIS A 194 11.09 -11.04 -19.31
C HIS A 194 9.73 -10.85 -20.02
N PRO A 195 8.62 -11.47 -19.54
CA PRO A 195 7.33 -11.43 -20.23
C PRO A 195 6.76 -10.02 -20.49
N ASP A 196 7.12 -9.06 -19.64
CA ASP A 196 6.68 -7.66 -19.72
C ASP A 196 7.77 -6.68 -20.20
N THR A 197 8.85 -7.13 -20.87
CA THR A 197 9.96 -6.25 -21.29
C THR A 197 9.50 -5.00 -22.04
N GLY A 198 8.53 -5.15 -22.96
CA GLY A 198 7.96 -4.03 -23.71
C GLY A 198 6.97 -3.14 -22.94
N LYS A 199 6.62 -3.48 -21.69
CA LYS A 199 5.63 -2.73 -20.88
C LYS A 199 6.27 -1.79 -19.85
N PHE A 200 7.54 -1.99 -19.49
CA PHE A 200 8.22 -1.11 -18.55
C PHE A 200 8.31 0.32 -19.10
N LEU A 201 8.16 1.28 -18.19
CA LEU A 201 8.00 2.68 -18.54
C LEU A 201 9.33 3.43 -18.43
N PRO A 202 9.56 4.44 -19.30
CA PRO A 202 10.67 5.36 -19.11
C PRO A 202 10.44 6.17 -17.82
N ARG A 203 11.52 6.79 -17.33
CA ARG A 203 11.53 7.62 -16.12
C ARG A 203 10.36 8.60 -16.10
N GLN A 204 9.59 8.61 -15.03
CA GLN A 204 8.42 9.47 -14.85
C GLN A 204 8.66 10.66 -13.92
N PHE A 205 9.69 10.58 -13.07
CA PHE A 205 10.13 11.66 -12.19
C PHE A 205 11.37 12.35 -12.73
N GLU A 206 11.34 13.69 -12.79
CA GLU A 206 12.52 14.46 -13.18
C GLU A 206 13.62 14.36 -12.10
N PRO A 207 14.91 14.41 -12.47
CA PRO A 207 15.98 14.50 -11.49
C PRO A 207 15.77 15.65 -10.50
N GLY A 208 15.79 15.34 -9.20
CA GLY A 208 15.55 16.31 -8.13
C GLY A 208 14.09 16.75 -7.96
N GLN A 209 13.14 16.16 -8.67
CA GLN A 209 11.72 16.40 -8.44
C GLN A 209 11.34 15.93 -7.03
N ALA A 210 10.74 16.82 -6.23
CA ALA A 210 10.36 16.51 -4.86
C ALA A 210 9.01 17.12 -4.47
N PHE A 211 8.34 16.48 -3.51
CA PHE A 211 6.98 16.75 -3.08
C PHE A 211 6.91 17.05 -1.58
N ASP A 212 6.09 18.02 -1.20
CA ASP A 212 5.88 18.36 0.22
C ASP A 212 4.97 17.34 0.91
N LEU A 213 4.05 16.73 0.15
CA LEU A 213 3.12 15.70 0.61
C LEU A 213 3.03 14.57 -0.42
N VAL A 214 3.15 13.33 0.05
CA VAL A 214 3.01 12.11 -0.74
C VAL A 214 1.90 11.24 -0.16
N ILE A 215 1.00 10.74 -1.02
CA ILE A 215 -0.10 9.85 -0.66
C ILE A 215 0.13 8.49 -1.32
N CYS A 216 0.17 7.46 -0.49
CA CYS A 216 0.41 6.06 -0.83
C CYS A 216 -0.79 5.21 -0.37
N ASP A 217 -1.90 5.27 -1.11
CA ASP A 217 -3.16 4.57 -0.79
C ASP A 217 -3.46 3.40 -1.76
N GLY A 218 -2.46 3.00 -2.56
CA GLY A 218 -2.60 1.94 -3.55
C GLY A 218 -2.85 0.58 -2.93
N GLN A 219 -3.84 -0.13 -3.48
CA GLN A 219 -4.12 -1.52 -3.18
C GLN A 219 -4.35 -2.31 -4.46
N VAL A 220 -3.89 -3.54 -4.43
CA VAL A 220 -4.08 -4.54 -5.48
C VAL A 220 -5.52 -5.05 -5.41
N LEU A 221 -6.28 -4.93 -6.52
CA LEU A 221 -7.64 -5.47 -6.61
C LEU A 221 -7.62 -6.96 -6.97
N ARG A 222 -8.70 -7.69 -6.72
CA ARG A 222 -8.71 -9.16 -6.92
C ARG A 222 -9.01 -9.57 -8.36
N ASN A 223 -9.57 -8.67 -9.14
CA ASN A 223 -10.06 -8.92 -10.50
C ASN A 223 -9.13 -8.36 -11.60
N HIS A 224 -7.96 -7.86 -11.25
CA HIS A 224 -7.00 -7.45 -12.27
C HIS A 224 -6.41 -8.69 -12.93
N ASP A 225 -6.43 -8.70 -14.27
CA ASP A 225 -5.68 -9.68 -15.03
C ASP A 225 -4.19 -9.45 -14.81
N ARG A 226 -3.46 -10.51 -14.47
CA ARG A 226 -2.05 -10.45 -14.10
C ARG A 226 -1.29 -11.59 -14.73
N ALA A 227 -0.06 -11.29 -15.13
CA ALA A 227 0.88 -12.31 -15.50
C ALA A 227 1.15 -13.25 -14.30
N THR A 228 1.16 -14.55 -14.55
CA THR A 228 1.29 -15.60 -13.53
C THR A 228 2.53 -15.43 -12.66
N TYR A 229 3.64 -14.97 -13.25
CA TYR A 229 4.92 -14.79 -12.55
C TYR A 229 4.86 -13.75 -11.40
N ARG A 230 3.93 -12.80 -11.45
CA ARG A 230 3.87 -11.67 -10.49
C ARG A 230 2.62 -11.63 -9.62
N GLU A 231 1.62 -12.48 -9.90
CA GLU A 231 0.31 -12.42 -9.24
C GLU A 231 0.41 -12.42 -7.71
N HIS A 232 1.15 -13.38 -7.14
CA HIS A 232 1.30 -13.53 -5.69
C HIS A 232 2.26 -12.49 -5.06
N ARG A 233 2.98 -11.72 -5.87
CA ARG A 233 3.95 -10.70 -5.44
C ARG A 233 3.46 -9.28 -5.68
N GLU A 234 2.35 -9.10 -6.38
CA GLU A 234 1.91 -7.80 -6.87
C GLU A 234 1.65 -6.81 -5.72
N ALA A 235 1.07 -7.29 -4.62
CA ALA A 235 0.83 -6.45 -3.45
C ALA A 235 2.14 -5.89 -2.87
N SER A 236 3.20 -6.71 -2.84
CA SER A 236 4.54 -6.28 -2.45
C SER A 236 5.13 -5.33 -3.48
N ARG A 237 5.07 -5.65 -4.78
CA ARG A 237 5.57 -4.77 -5.85
C ARG A 237 4.96 -3.37 -5.77
N LEU A 238 3.63 -3.29 -5.58
CA LEU A 238 2.91 -2.03 -5.44
C LEU A 238 3.31 -1.28 -4.17
N THR A 239 3.39 -1.97 -3.02
CA THR A 239 3.78 -1.35 -1.75
C THR A 239 5.21 -0.82 -1.79
N LEU A 240 6.15 -1.63 -2.29
CA LEU A 240 7.57 -1.26 -2.39
C LEU A 240 7.80 -0.11 -3.36
N THR A 241 7.06 -0.06 -4.47
CA THR A 241 7.09 1.09 -5.40
C THR A 241 6.64 2.37 -4.68
N GLN A 242 5.49 2.32 -3.99
CA GLN A 242 4.96 3.48 -3.27
C GLN A 242 5.89 3.94 -2.14
N LEU A 243 6.49 3.02 -1.38
CA LEU A 243 7.42 3.36 -0.31
C LEU A 243 8.72 3.96 -0.84
N SER A 244 9.32 3.31 -1.84
CA SER A 244 10.61 3.73 -2.41
C SER A 244 10.52 5.11 -3.05
N LEU A 245 9.60 5.27 -4.01
CA LEU A 245 9.46 6.52 -4.74
C LEU A 245 8.88 7.61 -3.85
N GLY A 246 8.01 7.26 -2.91
CA GLY A 246 7.47 8.21 -1.96
C GLY A 246 8.52 8.79 -1.03
N LEU A 247 9.40 7.96 -0.45
CA LEU A 247 10.46 8.41 0.45
C LEU A 247 11.61 9.10 -0.31
N GLU A 248 11.94 8.63 -1.51
CA GLU A 248 12.97 9.24 -2.35
C GLU A 248 12.57 10.66 -2.81
N HIS A 249 11.30 10.86 -3.14
CA HIS A 249 10.81 12.12 -3.68
C HIS A 249 10.08 13.02 -2.66
N VAL A 250 10.00 12.66 -1.38
CA VAL A 250 9.49 13.61 -0.37
C VAL A 250 10.57 14.66 -0.05
N LYS A 251 10.18 15.91 0.15
CA LYS A 251 11.11 16.96 0.60
C LYS A 251 11.49 16.74 2.06
N LEU A 252 12.64 17.27 2.46
CA LEU A 252 13.00 17.39 3.87
C LEU A 252 11.91 18.11 4.66
N GLY A 253 11.53 17.54 5.79
CA GLY A 253 10.42 18.02 6.62
C GLY A 253 9.03 17.67 6.07
N GLY A 254 8.94 17.04 4.90
CA GLY A 254 7.69 16.68 4.23
C GLY A 254 6.92 15.55 4.90
N THR A 255 5.80 15.17 4.27
CA THR A 255 4.83 14.21 4.81
C THR A 255 4.54 13.08 3.84
N MET A 256 4.41 11.86 4.37
CA MET A 256 3.89 10.69 3.67
C MET A 256 2.66 10.14 4.42
N ILE A 257 1.59 9.87 3.69
CA ILE A 257 0.38 9.19 4.18
C ILE A 257 0.35 7.82 3.51
N VAL A 258 0.46 6.74 4.28
CA VAL A 258 0.63 5.39 3.75
C VAL A 258 -0.45 4.45 4.29
N LEU A 259 -1.20 3.80 3.39
CA LEU A 259 -2.15 2.76 3.75
C LEU A 259 -1.40 1.47 4.10
N LEU A 260 -1.59 1.00 5.34
CA LEU A 260 -1.01 -0.23 5.87
C LEU A 260 -2.10 -1.15 6.43
N HIS A 261 -1.72 -2.38 6.73
CA HIS A 261 -2.62 -3.39 7.29
C HIS A 261 -1.98 -4.10 8.46
N LYS A 262 -2.79 -4.44 9.48
CA LYS A 262 -2.39 -5.20 10.67
C LYS A 262 -1.13 -4.64 11.33
N VAL A 263 -1.32 -3.74 12.29
CA VAL A 263 -0.21 -3.09 13.03
C VAL A 263 0.78 -4.13 13.58
N GLU A 264 0.25 -5.27 14.06
CA GLU A 264 0.99 -6.39 14.65
C GLU A 264 1.69 -7.32 13.64
N SER A 265 1.50 -7.12 12.33
CA SER A 265 2.17 -7.99 11.36
C SER A 265 3.67 -7.68 11.31
N PRO A 266 4.56 -8.69 11.19
CA PRO A 266 6.00 -8.46 11.25
C PRO A 266 6.51 -7.38 10.28
N HIS A 267 6.02 -7.40 9.04
CA HIS A 267 6.38 -6.41 8.03
C HIS A 267 5.94 -4.99 8.41
N THR A 268 4.71 -4.83 8.92
CA THR A 268 4.21 -3.53 9.36
C THR A 268 4.96 -3.03 10.58
N VAL A 269 5.26 -3.88 11.57
CA VAL A 269 6.07 -3.51 12.74
C VAL A 269 7.46 -3.03 12.32
N GLN A 270 8.12 -3.76 11.42
CA GLN A 270 9.42 -3.37 10.89
C GLN A 270 9.34 -2.03 10.16
N LEU A 271 8.33 -1.84 9.31
CA LEU A 271 8.15 -0.59 8.58
C LEU A 271 7.95 0.60 9.53
N LEU A 272 7.08 0.46 10.54
CA LEU A 272 6.85 1.49 11.54
C LEU A 272 8.14 1.81 12.31
N TYR A 273 8.90 0.79 12.71
CA TYR A 273 10.19 0.96 13.38
C TYR A 273 11.18 1.72 12.50
N ILE A 274 11.36 1.32 11.24
CA ILE A 274 12.24 1.99 10.27
C ILE A 274 11.85 3.46 10.13
N PHE A 275 10.57 3.78 9.93
CA PHE A 275 10.15 5.17 9.78
C PHE A 275 10.41 6.01 11.04
N THR A 276 10.44 5.42 12.24
CA THR A 276 10.77 6.18 13.46
C THR A 276 12.22 6.66 13.53
N THR A 277 13.14 6.12 12.74
CA THR A 277 14.54 6.58 12.74
C THR A 277 14.74 7.88 11.97
N PHE A 278 13.83 8.20 11.03
CA PHE A 278 13.94 9.36 10.16
C PHE A 278 12.66 10.20 10.01
N ALA A 279 11.58 9.86 10.71
CA ALA A 279 10.31 10.59 10.67
C ALA A 279 9.57 10.58 12.02
N SER A 280 8.67 11.54 12.19
CA SER A 280 7.65 11.50 13.24
C SER A 280 6.46 10.68 12.79
N VAL A 281 6.21 9.57 13.48
CA VAL A 281 5.18 8.58 13.10
C VAL A 281 3.97 8.65 14.03
N GLN A 282 2.80 8.76 13.42
CA GLN A 282 1.48 8.59 14.03
C GLN A 282 0.64 7.61 13.21
N LEU A 283 -0.35 6.97 13.84
CA LEU A 283 -1.29 6.07 13.16
C LEU A 283 -2.70 6.64 13.19
N TYR A 284 -3.44 6.42 12.12
CA TYR A 284 -4.82 6.85 11.99
C TYR A 284 -5.72 5.73 11.48
N LYS A 285 -6.87 5.54 12.14
CA LYS A 285 -7.94 4.67 11.66
C LYS A 285 -9.27 5.37 11.84
N HIS A 286 -10.07 5.41 10.78
CA HIS A 286 -11.39 6.03 10.86
C HIS A 286 -12.35 5.19 11.71
N PRO A 287 -13.11 5.76 12.65
CA PRO A 287 -14.00 5.01 13.55
C PRO A 287 -15.25 4.42 12.88
N ARG A 288 -15.46 4.71 11.59
CA ARG A 288 -16.68 4.37 10.84
C ARG A 288 -16.33 3.61 9.56
N PHE A 289 -15.52 4.23 8.70
CA PHE A 289 -15.14 3.64 7.43
C PHE A 289 -13.96 2.69 7.60
N HIS A 290 -14.07 1.51 6.97
CA HIS A 290 -13.10 0.42 7.11
C HIS A 290 -12.74 0.03 8.57
N ALA A 291 -13.57 0.43 9.55
CA ALA A 291 -13.27 0.24 10.96
C ALA A 291 -13.12 -1.25 11.34
N LYS A 292 -13.91 -2.14 10.72
CA LYS A 292 -13.81 -3.60 10.92
C LYS A 292 -12.60 -4.25 10.24
N ARG A 293 -12.03 -3.59 9.21
CA ARG A 293 -10.89 -4.10 8.45
C ARG A 293 -9.59 -3.86 9.22
N SER A 294 -8.54 -4.58 8.85
CA SER A 294 -7.20 -4.39 9.40
C SER A 294 -6.47 -3.15 8.85
N SER A 295 -7.05 -2.46 7.87
CA SER A 295 -6.43 -1.30 7.24
C SER A 295 -6.40 -0.09 8.18
N PHE A 296 -5.33 0.69 8.07
CA PHE A 296 -5.10 1.96 8.77
C PHE A 296 -4.07 2.78 8.00
N TYR A 297 -3.89 4.04 8.38
CA TYR A 297 -2.91 4.92 7.77
C TYR A 297 -1.74 5.17 8.72
N MET A 298 -0.52 4.99 8.23
CA MET A 298 0.66 5.60 8.83
C MET A 298 0.79 7.03 8.33
N LEU A 299 0.92 7.97 9.26
CA LEU A 299 1.16 9.38 9.01
C LEU A 299 2.61 9.65 9.42
N ALA A 300 3.50 9.72 8.43
CA ALA A 300 4.92 10.03 8.63
C ALA A 300 5.15 11.50 8.27
N THR A 301 5.60 12.30 9.23
CA THR A 301 5.81 13.74 9.10
C THR A 301 7.24 14.11 9.49
N ASN A 302 7.69 15.32 9.14
CA ASN A 302 9.05 15.78 9.42
C ASN A 302 10.12 14.80 8.91
N ILE A 303 9.94 14.30 7.69
CA ILE A 303 10.79 13.26 7.11
C ILE A 303 12.17 13.81 6.79
N ARG A 304 13.22 13.09 7.19
CA ARG A 304 14.62 13.32 6.82
C ARG A 304 15.09 12.24 5.85
N ASN A 305 14.79 12.41 4.57
CA ASN A 305 15.17 11.43 3.54
C ASN A 305 16.64 11.53 3.09
N ASP A 306 17.41 12.46 3.66
CA ASP A 306 18.85 12.65 3.46
C ASP A 306 19.72 11.84 4.44
N CYS A 307 19.12 11.15 5.40
CA CYS A 307 19.87 10.37 6.38
C CYS A 307 20.24 8.96 5.87
N PRO A 308 21.29 8.33 6.44
CA PRO A 308 21.70 6.97 6.06
C PRO A 308 20.59 5.93 6.20
N ASP A 309 19.77 6.00 7.25
CA ASP A 309 18.69 5.03 7.48
C ASP A 309 17.61 5.09 6.38
N ALA A 310 17.26 6.30 5.94
CA ALA A 310 16.32 6.49 4.83
C ALA A 310 16.91 5.96 3.52
N ALA A 311 18.21 6.22 3.26
CA ALA A 311 18.90 5.69 2.08
C ALA A 311 18.94 4.15 2.07
N VAL A 312 19.24 3.52 3.22
CA VAL A 312 19.22 2.05 3.38
C VAL A 312 17.81 1.51 3.15
N ALA A 313 16.78 2.16 3.69
CA ALA A 313 15.39 1.76 3.48
C ALA A 313 14.99 1.80 2.00
N ILE A 314 15.29 2.90 1.30
CA ILE A 314 15.01 3.05 -0.14
C ILE A 314 15.72 1.96 -0.96
N GLN A 315 17.02 1.75 -0.71
CA GLN A 315 17.80 0.73 -1.42
C GLN A 315 17.25 -0.68 -1.16
N GLY A 316 16.93 -1.01 0.09
CA GLY A 316 16.34 -2.29 0.46
C GLY A 316 14.99 -2.53 -0.23
N TRP A 317 14.11 -1.52 -0.27
CA TRP A 317 12.83 -1.64 -0.93
C TRP A 317 12.94 -1.75 -2.45
N LYS A 318 13.84 -0.98 -3.09
CA LYS A 318 14.13 -1.11 -4.53
C LYS A 318 14.68 -2.49 -4.87
N ARG A 319 15.60 -3.01 -4.04
CA ARG A 319 16.15 -4.36 -4.23
C ARG A 319 15.09 -5.45 -4.06
N MET A 320 14.23 -5.34 -3.05
CA MET A 320 13.13 -6.28 -2.87
C MET A 320 12.13 -6.20 -4.02
N TRP A 321 11.85 -5.00 -4.54
CA TRP A 321 10.99 -4.82 -5.71
C TRP A 321 11.60 -5.46 -6.97
N GLU A 322 12.91 -5.31 -7.16
CA GLU A 322 13.64 -5.95 -8.25
C GLU A 322 13.53 -7.48 -8.17
N ILE A 323 13.78 -8.07 -7.00
CA ILE A 323 13.63 -9.53 -6.78
C ILE A 323 12.18 -9.96 -7.01
N ALA A 324 11.21 -9.20 -6.49
CA ALA A 324 9.79 -9.48 -6.68
C ALA A 324 9.37 -9.39 -8.16
N THR A 325 10.07 -8.61 -8.98
CA THR A 325 9.74 -8.40 -10.39
C THR A 325 10.51 -9.35 -11.32
N PHE A 326 11.79 -9.60 -11.06
CA PHE A 326 12.68 -10.32 -11.98
C PHE A 326 13.22 -11.64 -11.41
N GLY A 327 13.11 -11.85 -10.10
CA GLY A 327 13.63 -13.05 -9.44
C GLY A 327 12.67 -14.24 -9.46
N THR A 328 13.19 -15.43 -9.14
CA THR A 328 12.40 -16.66 -8.96
C THR A 328 11.64 -16.68 -7.64
N ASP A 329 10.69 -17.60 -7.48
CA ASP A 329 9.90 -17.76 -6.24
C ASP A 329 10.82 -18.07 -5.05
N ASP A 330 11.86 -18.87 -5.29
CA ASP A 330 12.87 -19.20 -4.29
C ASP A 330 13.68 -17.96 -3.88
N MET A 331 14.15 -17.17 -4.86
CA MET A 331 14.88 -15.93 -4.57
C MET A 331 14.03 -14.95 -3.76
N TYR A 332 12.75 -14.82 -4.12
CA TYR A 332 11.82 -13.94 -3.40
C TYR A 332 11.53 -14.46 -1.99
N SER A 333 11.31 -15.76 -1.82
CA SER A 333 11.10 -16.39 -0.51
C SER A 333 12.31 -16.26 0.41
N GLN A 334 13.51 -16.49 -0.13
CA GLN A 334 14.77 -16.29 0.60
C GLN A 334 14.96 -14.81 0.98
N ALA A 335 14.68 -13.88 0.06
CA ALA A 335 14.76 -12.44 0.35
C ALA A 335 13.78 -12.03 1.45
N LEU A 336 12.57 -12.60 1.49
CA LEU A 336 11.61 -12.37 2.58
C LEU A 336 12.14 -12.87 3.92
N GLN A 337 12.79 -14.05 3.94
CA GLN A 337 13.38 -14.62 5.16
C GLN A 337 14.58 -13.81 5.66
N HIS A 338 15.46 -13.37 4.76
CA HIS A 338 16.63 -12.54 5.11
C HIS A 338 16.25 -11.13 5.57
N ASN A 339 15.12 -10.60 5.10
CA ASN A 339 14.61 -9.30 5.53
C ASN A 339 13.81 -9.34 6.82
N VAL A 340 13.62 -10.52 7.45
CA VAL A 340 13.02 -10.62 8.78
C VAL A 340 14.00 -9.99 9.78
N PRO A 341 13.63 -8.88 10.44
CA PRO A 341 14.50 -8.29 11.43
C PRO A 341 14.59 -9.20 12.66
N ASP A 342 15.65 -9.03 13.46
CA ASP A 342 15.69 -9.60 14.81
C ASP A 342 14.51 -9.03 15.62
N ILE A 343 13.46 -9.83 15.76
CA ILE A 343 12.19 -9.41 16.34
C ILE A 343 12.34 -9.12 17.83
N ASP A 344 13.20 -9.87 18.51
CA ASP A 344 13.48 -9.64 19.92
C ASP A 344 14.16 -8.29 20.12
N LEU A 345 15.12 -7.94 19.24
CA LEU A 345 15.75 -6.63 19.24
C LEU A 345 14.74 -5.52 18.90
N VAL A 346 13.88 -5.73 17.91
CA VAL A 346 12.83 -4.76 17.53
C VAL A 346 11.87 -4.54 18.71
N LEU A 347 11.37 -5.60 19.34
CA LEU A 347 10.46 -5.47 20.48
C LEU A 347 11.14 -4.83 21.70
N LYS A 348 12.41 -5.13 21.94
CA LYS A 348 13.19 -4.48 22.99
C LYS A 348 13.28 -2.96 22.78
N ASN A 349 13.52 -2.51 21.55
CA ASN A 349 13.74 -1.09 21.24
C ASN A 349 12.46 -0.32 20.94
N PHE A 350 11.44 -0.99 20.40
CA PHE A 350 10.26 -0.36 19.83
C PHE A 350 8.94 -0.90 20.40
N GLY A 351 8.93 -1.99 21.16
CA GLY A 351 7.71 -2.66 21.64
C GLY A 351 6.78 -1.73 22.41
N SER A 352 7.31 -0.93 23.34
CA SER A 352 6.50 0.03 24.11
C SER A 352 5.91 1.13 23.22
N ARG A 353 6.69 1.63 22.25
CA ARG A 353 6.21 2.60 21.26
C ARG A 353 5.19 2.00 20.31
N LEU A 354 5.38 0.75 19.89
CA LEU A 354 4.44 -0.02 19.07
C LEU A 354 3.10 -0.16 19.80
N ALA A 355 3.11 -0.51 21.08
CA ALA A 355 1.92 -0.60 21.92
C ALA A 355 1.16 0.74 21.95
N VAL A 356 1.88 1.86 22.17
CA VAL A 356 1.28 3.21 22.16
C VAL A 356 0.68 3.56 20.79
N LEU A 357 1.41 3.31 19.71
CA LEU A 357 0.96 3.61 18.35
C LEU A 357 -0.28 2.79 17.97
N GLY A 358 -0.27 1.49 18.27
CA GLY A 358 -1.32 0.57 17.86
C GLY A 358 -2.58 0.63 18.72
N LYS A 359 -2.48 1.08 19.99
CA LYS A 359 -3.58 1.09 20.97
C LYS A 359 -4.92 1.54 20.40
N HIS A 360 -4.95 2.74 19.81
CA HIS A 360 -6.18 3.30 19.24
C HIS A 360 -6.65 2.57 17.97
N ILE A 361 -5.71 2.07 17.15
CA ILE A 361 -6.02 1.33 15.93
C ILE A 361 -6.72 0.01 16.27
N TRP A 362 -6.19 -0.73 17.23
CA TRP A 362 -6.78 -1.97 17.70
C TRP A 362 -8.10 -1.74 18.42
N GLY A 363 -8.19 -0.72 19.28
CA GLY A 363 -9.42 -0.36 19.99
C GLY A 363 -10.58 -0.03 19.04
N ILE A 364 -10.33 0.80 18.03
CA ILE A 364 -11.33 1.14 17.01
C ILE A 364 -11.79 -0.11 16.24
N GLN A 365 -10.86 -1.01 15.90
CA GLN A 365 -11.23 -2.24 15.20
C GLN A 365 -12.05 -3.17 16.10
N ALA A 366 -11.65 -3.34 17.36
CA ALA A 366 -12.36 -4.16 18.33
C ALA A 366 -13.80 -3.64 18.52
N ASP A 367 -13.97 -2.34 18.69
CA ASP A 367 -15.30 -1.72 18.81
C ASP A 367 -16.17 -1.95 17.58
N ALA A 368 -15.59 -1.84 16.38
CA ALA A 368 -16.33 -2.07 15.15
C ALA A 368 -16.72 -3.55 14.95
N LEU A 369 -15.86 -4.48 15.35
CA LEU A 369 -16.11 -5.92 15.29
C LEU A 369 -17.14 -6.34 16.33
N ALA A 370 -17.06 -5.86 17.58
CA ALA A 370 -18.05 -6.17 18.62
C ALA A 370 -19.48 -5.77 18.22
N ARG A 371 -19.65 -4.79 17.33
CA ARG A 371 -20.95 -4.38 16.78
C ARG A 371 -21.29 -5.03 15.44
N ALA A 372 -20.44 -5.89 14.91
CA ALA A 372 -20.64 -6.50 13.60
C ALA A 372 -21.83 -7.48 13.61
N PRO A 373 -22.63 -7.53 12.54
CA PRO A 373 -23.84 -8.36 12.50
C PRO A 373 -23.55 -9.87 12.60
N PHE A 374 -22.33 -10.30 12.30
CA PHE A 374 -21.90 -11.69 12.40
C PHE A 374 -21.25 -12.04 13.76
N LEU A 375 -21.14 -11.09 14.68
CA LEU A 375 -20.69 -11.35 16.06
C LEU A 375 -21.79 -11.07 17.10
N LYS A 376 -23.01 -10.82 16.62
CA LYS A 376 -24.19 -10.57 17.45
C LYS A 376 -25.03 -11.83 17.58
#